data_AF-W4LV73-F1
#
_entry.id   AF-W4LV73-F1
#
_cell.length_a   1.000
_cell.length_b   1.000
_cell.length_c   1.000
_cell.angle_alpha   90.00
_cell.angle_beta   90.00
_cell.angle_gamma   90.00
#
_symmetry.space_group_name_H-M   'P 1'
#
loop_
_entity.id
_entity.type
_entity.pdbx_description
1 polymer ?
#
loop_
_entity_poly.entity_id
_entity_poly.type
_entity_poly.pdbx_seq_one_letter_code
_entity_poly.pdbx_strand_id
1 'polypeptide(L)'
;LLACDELTGFIIAACLVRPDGVGTLTAKSVRKKLKDKAFAAKVERDEVQAGAELLGVDLGAHITFIIEALKPHAEELGIGPKA
;
A
#
# COMPACT_ATOMS: atom_id res chain seq x y z
N LEU A 1 -14.07 -5.73 -4.49
CA LEU A 1 -12.74 -6.31 -4.80
C LEU A 1 -12.02 -6.49 -3.47
N LEU A 2 -12.19 -7.65 -2.82
CA LEU A 2 -11.95 -7.87 -1.38
C LEU A 2 -10.46 -7.97 -0.96
N ALA A 3 -9.52 -7.52 -1.79
CA ALA A 3 -8.09 -7.75 -1.59
C ALA A 3 -7.25 -6.60 -2.15
N CYS A 4 -7.62 -6.14 -3.35
CA CYS A 4 -6.91 -5.07 -4.03
C CYS A 4 -7.29 -3.69 -3.48
N ASP A 5 -8.54 -3.47 -3.05
CA ASP A 5 -9.03 -2.13 -2.69
C ASP A 5 -8.45 -1.68 -1.35
N GLU A 6 -8.52 -2.54 -0.33
CA GLU A 6 -8.03 -2.28 1.02
C GLU A 6 -6.52 -2.07 1.02
N LEU A 7 -5.78 -2.94 0.32
CA LEU A 7 -4.31 -2.85 0.25
C LEU A 7 -3.84 -1.67 -0.60
N THR A 8 -4.48 -1.39 -1.74
CA THR A 8 -4.12 -0.25 -2.58
C THR A 8 -4.39 1.06 -1.86
N GLY A 9 -5.58 1.21 -1.25
CA GLY A 9 -5.90 2.39 -0.44
C GLY A 9 -4.94 2.59 0.73
N PHE A 10 -4.51 1.51 1.37
CA PHE A 10 -3.49 1.55 2.41
C PHE A 10 -2.12 2.03 1.91
N ILE A 11 -1.69 1.54 0.74
CA ILE A 11 -0.43 1.96 0.08
C ILE A 11 -0.49 3.44 -0.31
N ILE A 12 -1.60 3.90 -0.90
CA ILE A 12 -1.82 5.32 -1.22
C ILE A 12 -1.71 6.18 0.03
N ALA A 13 -2.41 5.82 1.11
CA ALA A 13 -2.30 6.52 2.39
C ALA A 13 -0.85 6.56 2.90
N ALA A 14 -0.11 5.46 2.75
CA ALA A 14 1.30 5.39 3.14
C ALA A 14 2.19 6.32 2.31
N CYS A 15 1.89 6.51 1.02
CA CYS A 15 2.56 7.51 0.17
C CYS A 15 2.27 8.93 0.66
N LEU A 16 1.00 9.26 0.91
CA LEU A 16 0.55 10.63 1.22
C LEU A 16 1.13 11.20 2.52
N VAL A 17 1.67 10.38 3.41
CA VAL A 17 2.30 10.83 4.67
C VAL A 17 3.83 10.90 4.59
N ARG A 18 4.43 10.58 3.44
CA ARG A 18 5.89 10.59 3.23
C ARG A 18 6.30 11.80 2.39
N PRO A 19 7.48 12.40 2.64
CA PRO A 19 7.99 13.51 1.82
C PRO A 19 8.26 13.06 0.38
N ASP A 20 8.89 11.90 0.17
CA ASP A 20 9.21 11.40 -1.18
C ASP A 20 8.08 10.58 -1.84
N GLY A 21 6.88 10.55 -1.21
CA GLY A 21 5.73 9.81 -1.72
C GLY A 21 6.01 8.32 -1.97
N VAL A 22 5.62 7.83 -3.16
CA VAL A 22 5.81 6.45 -3.62
C VAL A 22 7.26 6.14 -4.01
N GLY A 23 8.07 7.15 -4.33
CA GLY A 23 9.42 6.97 -4.90
C GLY A 23 10.37 6.18 -3.99
N THR A 24 10.25 6.36 -2.67
CA THR A 24 11.05 5.62 -1.67
C THR A 24 10.23 4.61 -0.86
N LEU A 25 8.98 4.33 -1.27
CA LEU A 25 8.12 3.38 -0.55
C LEU A 25 8.55 1.95 -0.86
N THR A 26 8.61 1.11 0.18
CA THR A 26 9.01 -0.30 0.08
C THR A 26 8.01 -1.20 0.76
N ALA A 27 7.92 -2.46 0.31
CA ALA A 27 7.05 -3.45 0.94
C ALA A 27 7.33 -3.64 2.44
N LYS A 28 8.60 -3.54 2.85
CA LYS A 28 8.99 -3.57 4.27
C LYS A 28 8.36 -2.41 5.07
N SER A 29 8.34 -1.21 4.49
CA SER A 29 7.74 -0.03 5.13
C SER A 29 6.23 -0.17 5.27
N VAL A 30 5.56 -0.67 4.24
CA VAL A 30 4.12 -0.95 4.26
C VAL A 30 3.79 -2.04 5.28
N ARG A 31 4.52 -3.17 5.29
CA ARG A 31 4.37 -4.23 6.29
C ARG A 31 4.57 -3.74 7.72
N LYS A 32 5.53 -2.83 7.96
CA LYS A 32 5.71 -2.19 9.27
C LYS A 32 4.48 -1.34 9.63
N LYS A 33 3.95 -0.59 8.67
CA LYS A 33 2.80 0.29 8.84
C LYS A 33 1.49 -0.48 9.06
N LEU A 34 1.32 -1.66 8.45
CA LEU A 34 0.15 -2.52 8.67
C LEU A 34 0.00 -2.95 10.14
N LYS A 35 1.10 -3.02 10.89
CA LYS A 35 1.10 -3.31 12.34
C LYS A 35 0.64 -2.12 13.20
N ASP A 36 0.71 -0.91 12.66
CA ASP A 36 0.17 0.28 13.29
C ASP A 36 -1.34 0.35 13.02
N LYS A 37 -2.14 0.03 14.05
CA LYS A 37 -3.60 0.03 13.96
C LYS A 37 -4.21 1.44 13.93
N ALA A 38 -3.47 2.46 14.38
CA ALA A 38 -3.95 3.84 14.33
C ALA A 38 -3.82 4.43 12.92
N PHE A 39 -2.78 4.05 12.20
CA PHE A 39 -2.59 4.48 10.82
C PHE A 39 -3.63 3.83 9.89
N ALA A 40 -4.33 4.65 9.08
CA ALA A 40 -5.40 4.18 8.20
C ALA A 40 -6.34 3.19 8.91
N ALA A 41 -6.87 3.62 10.06
CA ALA A 41 -7.65 2.80 10.99
C ALA A 41 -8.94 2.19 10.41
N LYS A 42 -9.40 2.70 9.25
CA LYS A 42 -10.56 2.15 8.53
C LYS A 42 -10.24 0.94 7.65
N VAL A 43 -8.97 0.58 7.48
CA VAL A 43 -8.56 -0.57 6.67
C VAL A 43 -8.58 -1.83 7.53
N GLU A 44 -9.38 -2.82 7.14
CA GLU A 44 -9.45 -4.11 7.81
C GLU A 44 -8.22 -4.97 7.48
N ARG A 45 -7.37 -5.20 8.47
CA ARG A 45 -6.07 -5.89 8.26
C ARG A 45 -6.25 -7.38 7.96
N ASP A 46 -7.31 -7.98 8.47
CA ASP A 46 -7.63 -9.39 8.24
C ASP A 46 -8.07 -9.59 6.78
N GLU A 47 -8.79 -8.63 6.19
CA GLU A 47 -9.16 -8.66 4.76
C GLU A 47 -7.93 -8.51 3.85
N VAL A 48 -6.96 -7.66 4.21
CA VAL A 48 -5.69 -7.55 3.47
C VAL A 48 -4.96 -8.90 3.42
N GLN A 49 -4.91 -9.62 4.55
CA GLN A 49 -4.24 -10.91 4.63
C GLN A 49 -5.03 -12.00 3.90
N ALA A 50 -6.34 -12.10 4.15
CA ALA A 50 -7.22 -13.07 3.48
C ALA A 50 -7.25 -12.87 1.96
N GLY A 51 -7.18 -11.61 1.50
CA GLY A 51 -7.11 -11.28 0.09
C GLY A 51 -5.85 -11.81 -0.59
N ALA A 52 -4.68 -11.64 0.02
CA ALA A 52 -3.43 -12.19 -0.50
C ALA A 52 -3.44 -13.73 -0.52
N GLU A 53 -4.01 -14.36 0.51
CA GLU A 53 -4.16 -15.82 0.60
C GLU A 53 -5.11 -16.37 -0.47
N LEU A 54 -6.25 -15.71 -0.69
CA LEU A 54 -7.24 -16.09 -1.70
C LEU A 54 -6.65 -16.01 -3.13
N LEU A 55 -5.77 -15.03 -3.36
CA LEU A 55 -5.03 -14.87 -4.61
C LEU A 55 -3.84 -15.84 -4.73
N GLY A 56 -3.46 -16.53 -3.65
CA GLY A 56 -2.31 -17.43 -3.61
C GLY A 56 -0.96 -16.71 -3.78
N VAL A 57 -0.85 -15.45 -3.35
CA VAL A 57 0.36 -14.62 -3.50
C VAL A 57 1.00 -14.31 -2.15
N ASP A 58 2.33 -14.17 -2.11
CA ASP A 58 2.99 -13.58 -0.93
C ASP A 58 2.60 -12.11 -0.81
N LEU A 59 2.17 -11.70 0.38
CA LEU A 59 1.74 -10.32 0.65
C LEU A 59 2.84 -9.30 0.33
N GLY A 60 4.11 -9.64 0.55
CA GLY A 60 5.23 -8.74 0.30
C GLY A 60 5.49 -8.54 -1.19
N ALA A 61 5.44 -9.62 -1.96
CA ALA A 61 5.46 -9.59 -3.42
C ALA A 61 4.26 -8.80 -3.97
N HIS A 62 3.06 -9.00 -3.42
CA HIS A 62 1.86 -8.30 -3.85
C HIS A 62 1.92 -6.79 -3.54
N ILE A 63 2.39 -6.40 -2.36
CA ILE A 63 2.65 -4.98 -2.03
C ILE A 63 3.66 -4.39 -3.01
N THR A 64 4.74 -5.10 -3.31
CA THR A 64 5.77 -4.63 -4.25
C THR A 64 5.17 -4.42 -5.64
N PHE A 65 4.39 -5.39 -6.12
CA PHE A 65 3.68 -5.31 -7.39
C PHE A 65 2.77 -4.07 -7.45
N ILE A 66 1.97 -3.81 -6.42
CA ILE A 66 1.10 -2.63 -6.37
C ILE A 66 1.92 -1.34 -6.38
N ILE A 67 3.00 -1.26 -5.58
CA ILE A 67 3.89 -0.08 -5.57
C ILE A 67 4.45 0.19 -6.97
N GLU A 68 4.97 -0.84 -7.65
CA GLU A 68 5.52 -0.68 -9.01
C GLU A 68 4.43 -0.32 -10.03
N ALA A 69 3.21 -0.83 -9.88
CA ALA A 69 2.08 -0.46 -10.73
C ALA A 69 1.65 1.00 -10.53
N LEU A 70 1.75 1.54 -9.32
CA LEU A 70 1.37 2.92 -9.00
C LEU A 70 2.44 3.95 -9.38
N LYS A 71 3.73 3.59 -9.36
CA LYS A 71 4.85 4.51 -9.62
C LYS A 71 4.73 5.31 -10.93
N PRO A 72 4.39 4.72 -12.09
CA PRO A 72 4.25 5.46 -13.34
C PRO A 72 3.14 6.53 -13.31
N HIS A 73 2.16 6.37 -12.42
CA HIS A 73 1.00 7.25 -12.27
C HIS A 73 1.11 8.19 -11.06
N ALA A 74 2.32 8.35 -10.50
CA ALA A 74 2.51 9.04 -9.23
C ALA A 74 2.04 10.50 -9.24
N GLU A 75 2.21 11.19 -10.37
CA GLU A 75 1.76 12.58 -10.57
C GLU A 75 0.23 12.67 -10.62
N GLU A 76 -0.40 11.86 -11.48
CA GLU A 76 -1.86 11.79 -11.65
C GLU A 76 -2.57 11.46 -10.33
N LEU A 77 -2.00 10.53 -9.57
CA LEU A 77 -2.56 10.07 -8.29
C LEU A 77 -2.18 10.97 -7.11
N GLY A 78 -1.33 11.99 -7.30
CA GLY A 78 -0.88 12.88 -6.23
C GLY A 78 -0.06 12.18 -5.13
N ILE A 79 0.65 11.10 -5.48
CA ILE A 79 1.46 10.28 -4.57
C ILE A 79 2.97 10.41 -4.84
N GLY A 80 3.37 11.34 -5.69
CA GLY A 80 4.78 11.70 -5.91
C GLY A 80 5.39 12.45 -4.71
N PRO A 81 6.65 12.89 -4.82
CA PRO A 81 7.29 13.75 -3.82
C PRO A 81 6.46 15.01 -3.56
N LYS A 82 6.36 15.40 -2.30
CA LYS A 82 5.75 16.67 -1.92
C LYS A 82 6.74 17.80 -2.25
N ALA A 83 6.28 18.76 -3.04
CA ALA A 83 6.99 20.02 -3.31
C ALA A 83 7.12 20.86 -2.03
#